data_AF-A0A5C4L693-F1
#
_entry.id   AF-A0A5C4L693-F1
#
_cell.length_a   1.000
_cell.length_b   1.000
_cell.length_c   1.000
_cell.angle_alpha   90.00
_cell.angle_beta   90.00
_cell.angle_gamma   90.00
#
_symmetry.space_group_name_H-M   'P 1'
#
loop_
_entity.id
_entity.type
_entity.pdbx_description
1 polymer ?
#
loop_
_entity_poly.entity_id
_entity_poly.type
_entity_poly.pdbx_seq_one_letter_code
_entity_poly.pdbx_strand_id
1 'polypeptide(L)'
;MTYTLVRLASGSYDVDLDGGIIASLVLEPKQGRSASRWHVELLEATPRAKRPAPFSDQTHTFSSFEEAVSWLGVKEVAPGE
;
A
#
# COMPACT_ATOMS: atom_id res chain seq x y z
N MET A 1 1.62 -11.76 10.33
CA MET A 1 1.34 -10.57 9.51
C MET A 1 2.65 -10.08 8.95
N THR A 2 3.06 -10.69 7.85
CA THR A 2 4.19 -10.22 7.06
C THR A 2 3.58 -9.64 5.81
N TYR A 3 3.73 -8.33 5.63
CA TYR A 3 3.30 -7.68 4.41
C TYR A 3 4.38 -7.84 3.35
N THR A 4 3.96 -8.19 2.15
CA THR A 4 4.82 -8.27 0.97
C THR A 4 4.26 -7.33 -0.09
N LEU A 5 5.14 -6.57 -0.75
CA LEU A 5 4.74 -5.75 -1.88
C LEU A 5 5.06 -6.47 -3.18
N VAL A 6 4.05 -6.68 -4.02
CA VAL A 6 4.20 -7.27 -5.36
C VAL A 6 4.12 -6.15 -6.38
N ARG A 7 5.19 -5.92 -7.14
CA ARG A 7 5.24 -4.80 -8.09
C ARG A 7 4.45 -5.08 -9.37
N LEU A 8 3.30 -4.44 -9.56
CA LEU A 8 2.51 -4.55 -10.79
C LEU A 8 3.04 -3.65 -11.92
N ALA A 9 3.43 -2.43 -11.58
CA ALA A 9 3.95 -1.45 -12.53
C ALA A 9 4.87 -0.45 -11.81
N SER A 10 5.50 0.44 -12.58
CA SER A 10 6.21 1.58 -11.99
C SER A 10 5.21 2.50 -11.27
N GLY A 11 5.26 2.52 -9.95
CA GLY A 11 4.32 3.30 -9.12
C GLY A 11 3.04 2.56 -8.75
N SER A 12 2.94 1.25 -8.96
CA SER A 12 1.79 0.45 -8.52
C SER A 12 2.24 -0.89 -7.97
N TYR A 13 1.77 -1.22 -6.77
CA TYR A 13 2.11 -2.44 -6.06
C TYR A 13 0.85 -3.03 -5.43
N ASP A 14 0.74 -4.35 -5.46
CA ASP A 14 -0.19 -5.08 -4.62
C ASP A 14 0.41 -5.32 -3.24
N VAL A 15 -0.42 -5.21 -2.22
CA VAL A 15 -0.09 -5.49 -0.83
C VAL A 15 -0.64 -6.87 -0.49
N ASP A 16 0.25 -7.84 -0.46
CA ASP A 16 -0.03 -9.19 0.00
C ASP A 16 0.10 -9.25 1.53
N LEU A 17 -0.86 -9.91 2.15
CA LEU A 17 -0.81 -10.30 3.55
C LEU A 17 -1.09 -11.80 3.66
N ASP A 18 -0.07 -12.54 4.08
CA ASP A 18 -0.15 -13.99 4.31
C ASP A 18 -0.67 -14.76 3.06
N GLY A 19 -0.29 -14.32 1.85
CA GLY A 19 -0.65 -14.96 0.57
C GLY A 19 -1.98 -14.49 -0.05
N GLY A 20 -2.64 -13.50 0.54
CA GLY A 20 -3.80 -12.83 -0.05
C GLY A 20 -3.54 -11.35 -0.33
N ILE A 21 -3.86 -10.88 -1.53
CA ILE A 21 -3.83 -9.45 -1.85
C ILE A 21 -4.99 -8.76 -1.13
N ILE A 22 -4.67 -7.83 -0.23
CA ILE A 22 -5.66 -7.13 0.59
C ILE A 22 -5.73 -5.64 0.33
N ALA A 23 -4.67 -5.06 -0.25
CA ALA A 23 -4.58 -3.64 -0.54
C ALA A 23 -3.75 -3.39 -1.81
N SER A 24 -3.82 -2.17 -2.31
CA SER A 24 -2.95 -1.66 -3.38
C SER A 24 -2.22 -0.42 -2.88
N LEU A 25 -0.95 -0.30 -3.25
CA LEU A 25 -0.08 0.86 -3.00
C LEU A 25 0.23 1.52 -4.34
N VAL A 26 -0.32 2.72 -4.55
CA VAL A 26 -0.27 3.44 -5.83
C VAL A 26 0.37 4.82 -5.64
N LEU A 27 1.27 5.16 -6.55
CA LEU A 27 1.82 6.50 -6.70
C LEU A 27 0.81 7.36 -7.45
N GLU A 28 0.23 8.33 -6.75
CA GLU A 28 -0.50 9.42 -7.35
C GLU A 28 0.50 10.43 -7.94
N PRO A 29 0.53 10.59 -9.27
CA PRO A 29 1.43 11.53 -9.91
C PRO A 29 1.03 12.96 -9.55
N LYS A 30 2.05 13.81 -9.36
CA LYS A 30 1.90 15.26 -9.16
C LYS A 30 0.89 15.87 -10.14
N GLN A 31 -0.23 16.37 -9.60
CA GLN A 31 -1.15 17.23 -10.35
C GLN A 31 -0.82 18.71 -10.06
N GLY A 32 -0.38 19.43 -11.09
CA GLY A 32 -0.10 20.87 -11.00
C GLY A 32 1.07 21.20 -10.06
N ARG A 33 0.83 21.95 -8.98
CA ARG A 33 1.86 22.35 -8.01
C ARG A 33 2.06 21.36 -6.85
N SER A 34 1.18 20.37 -6.69
CA SER A 34 1.24 19.40 -5.59
C SER A 34 2.41 18.44 -5.71
N ALA A 35 2.97 17.93 -4.61
CA ALA A 35 3.94 16.84 -4.68
C ALA A 35 3.25 15.52 -5.07
N SER A 36 3.97 14.59 -5.69
CA SER A 36 3.48 13.21 -5.86
C SER A 36 3.29 12.57 -4.49
N ARG A 37 2.25 11.75 -4.34
CA ARG A 37 1.91 11.08 -3.07
C ARG A 37 1.67 9.61 -3.29
N TRP A 38 1.94 8.82 -2.27
CA TRP A 38 1.63 7.40 -2.29
C TRP A 38 0.34 7.16 -1.52
N HIS A 39 -0.52 6.31 -2.06
CA HIS A 39 -1.79 5.96 -1.45
C HIS A 39 -1.84 4.45 -1.29
N VAL A 40 -2.13 4.00 -0.08
CA VAL A 40 -2.43 2.59 0.21
C VAL A 40 -3.92 2.47 0.44
N GLU A 41 -4.60 1.62 -0.30
CA GLU A 41 -6.04 1.40 -0.21
C GLU A 41 -6.36 -0.08 -0.05
N LEU A 42 -7.22 -0.43 0.91
CA LEU A 42 -7.77 -1.78 1.05
C LEU A 42 -8.72 -2.09 -0.12
N LEU A 43 -8.49 -3.22 -0.80
CA LEU A 43 -9.29 -3.66 -1.95
C LEU A 43 -10.73 -3.99 -1.55
N GLU A 44 -10.90 -4.59 -0.38
CA GLU A 44 -12.21 -4.89 0.18
C GLU A 44 -12.62 -3.83 1.20
N ALA A 45 -13.92 -3.48 1.18
CA ALA A 45 -14.54 -2.62 2.20
C ALA A 45 -14.59 -3.33 3.56
N THR A 46 -13.44 -3.38 4.21
CA THR A 46 -13.24 -4.13 5.45
C THR A 46 -13.71 -3.27 6.62
N PRO A 47 -14.67 -3.75 7.45
CA PRO A 47 -15.11 -3.02 8.63
C PRO A 47 -13.94 -2.83 9.60
N ARG A 48 -13.91 -1.70 10.30
CA ARG A 48 -12.78 -1.29 11.16
C ARG A 48 -12.31 -2.38 12.14
N ALA A 49 -13.22 -3.21 12.66
CA ALA A 49 -12.92 -4.30 13.57
C ALA A 49 -12.17 -5.49 12.93
N LYS A 50 -12.17 -5.61 11.60
CA LYS A 50 -11.51 -6.67 10.84
C LYS A 50 -10.32 -6.17 10.01
N ARG A 51 -10.01 -4.87 10.07
CA ARG A 51 -8.89 -4.30 9.31
C ARG A 51 -7.57 -4.85 9.88
N PRO A 52 -6.67 -5.36 9.03
CA PRO A 52 -5.38 -5.81 9.49
C PRO A 52 -4.54 -4.61 9.93
N ALA A 53 -3.83 -4.72 11.05
CA ALA A 53 -2.94 -3.65 11.50
C ALA A 53 -1.78 -3.51 10.50
N PRO A 54 -1.46 -2.30 10.00
CA PRO A 54 -1.70 -0.99 10.64
C PRO A 54 -2.93 -0.19 10.14
N PHE A 55 -3.80 -0.76 9.31
CA PHE A 55 -4.89 -0.02 8.68
C PHE A 55 -5.94 0.46 9.70
N SER A 56 -5.94 1.76 10.03
CA SER A 56 -7.02 2.40 10.80
C SER A 56 -8.21 2.77 9.92
N ASP A 57 -7.92 3.18 8.69
CA ASP A 57 -8.84 3.65 7.65
C ASP A 57 -8.73 2.81 6.37
N GLN A 58 -9.67 3.01 5.45
CA GLN A 58 -9.69 2.28 4.17
C GLN A 58 -8.56 2.70 3.24
N THR A 59 -8.16 3.97 3.30
CA THR A 59 -7.09 4.55 2.50
C THR A 59 -6.14 5.35 3.39
N HIS A 60 -4.84 5.24 3.14
CA HIS A 60 -3.77 5.99 3.82
C HIS A 60 -2.88 6.66 2.79
N THR A 61 -2.46 7.89 3.09
CA THR A 61 -1.65 8.69 2.17
C THR A 61 -0.30 9.02 2.76
N PHE A 62 0.74 8.88 1.96
CA PHE A 62 2.13 9.05 2.35
C PHE A 62 2.86 9.99 1.39
N SER A 63 3.91 10.63 1.89
CA SER A 63 4.71 11.55 1.07
C SER A 63 5.77 10.82 0.24
N SER A 64 6.12 9.59 0.60
CA SER A 64 7.14 8.78 -0.07
C SER A 64 6.83 7.29 -0.01
N PHE A 65 7.46 6.52 -0.91
CA PHE A 65 7.34 5.06 -0.95
C PHE A 65 7.88 4.44 0.33
N GLU A 66 9.05 4.88 0.79
CA GLU A 66 9.72 4.38 1.98
C GLU A 66 8.87 4.56 3.24
N GLU A 67 8.12 5.67 3.34
CA GLU A 67 7.20 5.93 4.44
C GLU A 67 6.03 4.92 4.42
N ALA A 68 5.45 4.65 3.26
CA ALA A 68 4.39 3.66 3.10
C ALA A 68 4.88 2.23 3.42
N VAL A 69 6.06 1.85 2.93
CA VAL A 69 6.71 0.54 3.18
C VAL A 69 7.00 0.37 4.67
N SER A 70 7.56 1.40 5.31
CA SER A 70 7.88 1.39 6.74
C SER A 70 6.62 1.30 7.59
N TRP A 71 5.57 2.03 7.20
CA TRP A 71 4.26 1.97 7.88
C TRP A 71 3.64 0.58 7.79
N LEU A 72 3.61 -0.03 6.59
CA LEU A 72 3.15 -1.41 6.41
C LEU A 72 4.03 -2.44 7.14
N GLY A 73 5.27 -2.09 7.50
CA GLY A 73 6.22 -3.04 8.08
C GLY A 73 6.66 -4.11 7.08
N VAL A 74 6.66 -3.76 5.79
CA VAL A 74 7.09 -4.65 4.70
C VAL A 74 8.59 -4.92 4.86
N LYS A 75 8.95 -6.20 4.90
CA LYS A 75 10.36 -6.61 4.98
C LYS A 75 10.98 -6.83 3.61
N GLU A 76 10.17 -7.13 2.60
CA GLU A 76 10.61 -7.51 1.26
C GLU A 76 9.66 -6.99 0.19
N VAL A 77 10.22 -6.50 -0.91
CA VAL A 77 9.48 -6.09 -2.11
C VAL A 77 9.77 -7.13 -3.19
N ALA A 78 8.76 -7.89 -3.57
CA ALA A 78 8.83 -8.88 -4.62
C ALA A 78 8.67 -8.21 -6.01
N PRO A 79 9.47 -8.59 -7.02
CA PRO A 79 9.18 -8.23 -8.40
C PRO A 79 7.85 -8.88 -8.81
N GLY A 80 6.95 -8.13 -9.46
CA GLY A 80 5.83 -8.77 -10.16
C GLY A 80 6.34 -9.45 -11.42
N GLU A 81 5.84 -10.66 -11.66
CA GLU A 81 6.17 -11.47 -12.85
C GLU A 81 5.45 -10.99 -14.11
#